data_AF-A0A4Y2V101-F1
#
_entry.id   AF-A0A4Y2V101-F1
#
_cell.length_a   1.000
_cell.length_b   1.000
_cell.length_c   1.000
_cell.angle_alpha   90.00
_cell.angle_beta   90.00
_cell.angle_gamma   90.00
#
_symmetry.space_group_name_H-M   'P 1'
#
loop_
_entity.id
_entity.type
_entity.pdbx_description
1 polymer ?
#
loop_
_entity_poly.entity_id
_entity_poly.type
_entity_poly.pdbx_seq_one_letter_code
_entity_poly.pdbx_strand_id
1 'polypeptide(L)'
;ILAVYDRFGRLIHGSEDTVKDVLEYVVLEKHLTLPHGSWKLHGKIIPDWMPPKESIKKTYHLPDVDKDFPEPPPSKSVQETDSSSSGESNVTAIPA
;
A
#
# COMPACT_ATOMS: atom_id res chain seq x y z
N ILE A 1 -29.59 9.01 5.26
CA ILE A 1 -28.93 10.30 4.92
C ILE A 1 -27.59 10.32 5.64
N LEU A 2 -26.51 10.75 4.97
CA LEU A 2 -25.17 10.87 5.57
C LEU A 2 -24.48 12.10 4.97
N ALA A 3 -24.04 13.02 5.82
CA ALA A 3 -23.25 14.18 5.43
C ALA A 3 -22.11 14.36 6.45
N VAL A 4 -20.86 14.28 5.98
CA VAL A 4 -19.67 14.43 6.83
C VAL A 4 -19.05 15.79 6.57
N TYR A 5 -18.91 16.60 7.61
CA TYR A 5 -18.36 17.94 7.55
C TYR A 5 -16.94 18.00 8.15
N ASP A 6 -16.08 18.83 7.58
CA ASP A 6 -14.75 19.16 8.13
C ASP A 6 -14.87 20.03 9.39
N ARG A 7 -13.78 20.22 10.13
CA ARG A 7 -13.69 21.13 11.28
C ARG A 7 -14.06 22.58 10.92
N PHE A 8 -13.92 22.94 9.65
CA PHE A 8 -14.29 24.25 9.10
C PHE A 8 -15.72 24.30 8.52
N GLY A 9 -16.54 23.26 8.72
CA GLY A 9 -17.92 23.21 8.24
C GLY A 9 -18.10 22.94 6.74
N ARG A 10 -17.03 22.59 6.01
CA ARG A 10 -17.12 22.24 4.58
C ARG A 10 -17.51 20.77 4.42
N LEU A 11 -18.43 20.47 3.49
CA LEU A 11 -18.89 19.11 3.20
C LEU A 11 -17.76 18.27 2.57
N ILE A 12 -17.39 17.16 3.20
CA ILE A 12 -16.36 16.22 2.74
C ILE A 12 -16.96 15.07 1.94
N HIS A 13 -18.02 14.44 2.47
CA HIS A 13 -18.60 13.22 1.91
C HIS A 13 -20.11 13.17 2.11
N GLY A 14 -20.81 12.54 1.16
CA GLY A 14 -22.27 12.39 1.17
C GLY A 14 -23.04 13.66 0.79
N SER A 15 -24.33 13.67 1.15
CA SER A 15 -25.32 14.71 0.86
C SER A 15 -26.40 14.69 1.94
N GLU A 16 -26.91 15.88 2.30
CA GLU A 16 -27.97 16.06 3.30
C GLU A 16 -29.37 15.81 2.71
N ASP A 17 -29.57 16.13 1.44
CA ASP A 17 -30.88 16.05 0.79
C ASP A 17 -31.20 14.66 0.23
N THR A 18 -30.16 13.87 -0.07
CA THR A 18 -30.32 12.60 -0.79
C THR A 18 -30.30 11.40 0.16
N VAL A 19 -31.38 10.62 0.17
CA VAL A 19 -31.44 9.31 0.85
C VAL A 19 -30.81 8.26 -0.05
N LYS A 20 -30.02 7.37 0.54
CA LYS A 20 -29.43 6.21 -0.15
C LYS A 20 -29.86 4.94 0.55
N ASP A 21 -30.10 3.90 -0.23
CA ASP A 21 -30.32 2.56 0.28
C ASP A 21 -28.99 1.92 0.69
N VAL A 22 -28.99 1.24 1.84
CA VAL A 22 -27.78 0.75 2.50
C VAL A 22 -28.10 -0.60 3.14
N LEU A 23 -27.50 -1.66 2.61
CA LEU A 23 -27.59 -3.01 3.16
C LEU A 23 -26.34 -3.33 3.99
N GLU A 24 -26.53 -3.61 5.28
CA GLU A 24 -25.43 -3.86 6.21
C GLU A 24 -25.76 -5.02 7.16
N TYR A 25 -24.78 -5.89 7.37
CA TYR A 25 -24.88 -7.01 8.30
C TYR A 25 -24.15 -6.64 9.60
N VAL A 26 -24.93 -6.30 10.64
CA VAL A 26 -24.41 -5.97 11.97
C VAL A 26 -24.38 -7.20 12.88
N VAL A 27 -23.26 -7.39 13.57
CA VAL A 27 -23.05 -8.45 14.55
C VAL A 27 -23.27 -7.87 15.94
N LEU A 28 -24.16 -8.49 16.71
CA LEU A 28 -24.38 -8.17 18.10
C LEU A 28 -23.76 -9.25 18.98
N GLU A 29 -23.17 -8.84 20.10
CA GLU A 29 -22.64 -9.73 21.11
C GLU A 29 -23.27 -9.42 22.47
N LYS A 30 -23.45 -10.45 23.30
CA LYS A 30 -23.84 -10.33 24.70
C LYS A 30 -22.99 -11.28 25.55
N HIS A 31 -22.41 -10.74 26.61
CA HIS A 31 -21.75 -11.56 27.62
C HIS A 31 -22.80 -12.21 28.54
N LEU A 32 -22.98 -13.53 28.41
CA LEU A 32 -24.09 -14.25 29.04
C LEU A 32 -23.92 -14.51 30.54
N THR A 33 -22.68 -14.50 31.05
CA THR A 33 -22.42 -14.75 32.48
C THR A 33 -22.78 -13.55 33.35
N LEU A 34 -22.84 -12.34 32.77
CA LEU A 34 -23.25 -11.13 33.46
C LEU A 34 -24.78 -11.04 33.47
N PRO A 35 -25.43 -11.01 34.66
CA PRO A 35 -26.89 -10.95 34.77
C PRO A 35 -27.50 -9.71 34.09
N HIS A 36 -26.73 -8.62 34.01
CA HIS A 36 -27.12 -7.35 33.41
C HIS A 36 -26.42 -7.10 32.06
N GLY A 37 -25.91 -8.15 31.41
CA GLY A 37 -25.32 -8.02 30.09
C GLY A 37 -26.33 -7.44 29.09
N SER A 38 -25.98 -6.35 28.41
CA SER A 38 -26.75 -5.80 27.30
C SER A 38 -26.20 -6.30 25.96
N TRP A 39 -27.06 -6.35 24.95
CA TRP A 39 -26.62 -6.55 23.57
C TRP A 39 -25.84 -5.33 23.12
N LYS A 40 -24.61 -5.55 22.65
CA LYS A 40 -23.72 -4.50 22.14
C LYS A 40 -23.38 -4.78 20.70
N LEU A 41 -23.17 -3.72 19.93
CA LEU A 41 -22.61 -3.83 18.59
C LEU A 41 -21.18 -4.37 18.70
N HIS A 42 -20.92 -5.53 18.11
CA HIS A 42 -19.60 -6.17 18.10
C HIS A 42 -18.84 -5.80 16.83
N GLY A 43 -19.52 -5.84 15.69
CA GLY A 43 -18.87 -5.59 14.42
C GLY A 43 -19.84 -5.53 13.27
N LYS A 44 -19.27 -5.41 12.08
CA LYS A 44 -19.99 -5.34 10.81
C LYS A 44 -19.30 -6.23 9.80
N ILE A 45 -20.09 -7.03 9.09
CA ILE A 45 -19.61 -7.89 8.01
C ILE A 45 -19.69 -7.08 6.71
N ILE A 46 -18.58 -7.03 5.99
CA ILE A 46 -18.49 -6.43 4.65
C ILE A 46 -18.33 -7.59 3.66
N PRO A 47 -19.36 -7.90 2.85
CA PRO A 47 -19.22 -8.95 1.86
C PRO A 47 -18.32 -8.50 0.70
N ASP A 48 -17.57 -9.43 0.13
CA ASP A 48 -16.66 -9.15 -0.99
C ASP A 48 -17.39 -8.67 -2.25
N TRP A 49 -18.65 -9.08 -2.43
CA TRP A 49 -19.50 -8.69 -3.55
C TRP A 49 -20.18 -7.32 -3.36
N MET A 50 -20.00 -6.68 -2.20
CA MET A 50 -20.62 -5.38 -1.95
C MET A 50 -20.05 -4.33 -2.92
N PRO A 51 -20.90 -3.50 -3.56
CA PRO A 51 -20.39 -2.43 -4.40
C PRO A 51 -19.47 -1.49 -3.59
N PRO A 52 -18.43 -0.93 -4.23
CA PRO A 52 -17.57 0.05 -3.57
C PRO A 52 -18.38 1.23 -3.03
N LYS A 53 -17.91 1.77 -1.90
CA LYS A 53 -18.50 2.99 -1.32
C LYS A 53 -18.27 4.18 -2.25
N GLU A 54 -19.13 5.17 -2.13
CA GLU A 54 -19.00 6.42 -2.87
C GLU A 54 -17.64 7.09 -2.60
N SER A 55 -17.03 7.61 -3.64
CA SER A 55 -15.76 8.33 -3.53
C SER A 55 -15.93 9.65 -2.76
N ILE A 56 -14.87 10.06 -2.09
CA ILE A 56 -14.81 11.38 -1.46
C ILE A 56 -14.58 12.44 -2.54
N LYS A 57 -15.11 13.66 -2.35
CA LYS A 57 -14.96 14.77 -3.31
C LYS A 57 -13.52 15.29 -3.43
N LYS A 58 -12.69 15.03 -2.43
CA LYS A 58 -11.28 15.46 -2.36
C LYS A 58 -10.40 14.45 -3.11
N THR A 59 -9.42 14.96 -3.85
CA THR A 59 -8.40 14.15 -4.54
C THR A 59 -7.18 13.92 -3.64
N TYR A 60 -6.55 12.76 -3.76
CA TYR A 60 -5.34 12.40 -3.04
C TYR A 60 -4.22 12.06 -4.04
N HIS A 61 -2.99 12.43 -3.70
CA HIS A 61 -1.79 12.03 -4.44
C HIS A 61 -1.09 10.92 -3.65
N LEU A 62 -0.86 9.77 -4.29
CA LEU A 62 -0.10 8.67 -3.70
C LEU A 62 1.37 8.81 -4.16
N PRO A 63 2.33 9.11 -3.26
CA PRO A 63 3.73 9.23 -3.64
C PRO A 63 4.36 7.85 -3.93
N ASP A 64 5.28 7.81 -4.89
CA ASP A 64 6.11 6.62 -5.17
C ASP A 64 7.18 6.48 -4.08
N VAL A 65 7.08 5.46 -3.22
CA VAL A 65 8.01 5.25 -2.09
C VAL A 65 9.26 4.44 -2.50
N ASP A 66 9.25 3.79 -3.66
CA ASP A 66 10.27 2.80 -4.05
C ASP A 66 11.44 3.34 -4.90
N LYS A 67 11.51 4.65 -5.14
CA LYS A 67 12.55 5.25 -6.02
C LYS A 67 13.87 5.60 -5.32
N ASP A 68 13.92 5.51 -3.99
CA ASP A 68 15.08 5.97 -3.20
C ASP A 68 16.05 4.84 -2.77
N PHE A 69 15.77 3.58 -3.11
CA PHE A 69 16.74 2.49 -2.89
C PHE A 69 17.53 2.23 -4.18
N PRO A 70 18.77 2.72 -4.31
CA PRO A 70 19.63 2.30 -5.41
C PRO A 70 19.89 0.80 -5.28
N GLU A 71 19.59 0.06 -6.34
CA GLU A 71 19.92 -1.35 -6.47
C GLU A 71 21.42 -1.53 -6.17
N PRO A 72 21.83 -2.45 -5.26
CA PRO A 72 23.22 -2.60 -4.92
C PRO A 72 24.01 -2.94 -6.20
N PRO A 73 25.17 -2.30 -6.44
CA PRO A 73 25.94 -2.55 -7.65
C PRO A 73 26.28 -4.05 -7.74
N PRO A 74 26.25 -4.64 -8.95
CA PRO A 74 26.49 -6.07 -9.11
C PRO A 74 27.87 -6.40 -8.54
N SER A 75 27.91 -7.32 -7.56
CA SER A 75 29.15 -7.81 -6.97
C SER A 75 30.02 -8.43 -8.06
N LYS A 76 31.01 -7.66 -8.56
CA LYS A 76 32.11 -8.23 -9.34
C LYS A 76 32.94 -9.10 -8.40
N SER A 77 32.96 -10.38 -8.73
CA SER A 77 33.76 -11.42 -8.10
C SER A 77 35.25 -11.01 -8.01
N VAL A 78 35.85 -11.32 -6.87
CA VAL A 78 37.26 -11.09 -6.51
C VAL A 78 38.20 -11.85 -7.45
N GLN A 79 39.25 -11.18 -7.94
CA GLN A 79 40.52 -11.83 -8.33
C GLN A 79 41.69 -10.95 -7.85
N GLU A 80 42.40 -11.44 -6.84
CA GLU A 80 43.75 -11.01 -6.44
C GLU A 80 44.81 -11.78 -7.25
N THR A 81 46.06 -11.27 -7.19
CA THR A 81 47.36 -11.82 -7.67
C THR A 81 47.71 -11.49 -9.14
N ASP A 82 48.92 -11.06 -9.53
CA ASP A 82 50.15 -10.73 -8.83
C ASP A 82 51.11 -9.96 -9.76
N SER A 83 51.97 -9.15 -9.16
CA SER A 83 53.40 -8.94 -9.48
C SER A 83 53.89 -8.49 -10.87
N SER A 84 54.71 -7.45 -10.81
CA SER A 84 55.62 -6.90 -11.80
C SER A 84 56.55 -7.88 -12.55
N SER A 85 56.78 -7.59 -13.83
CA SER A 85 58.08 -7.25 -14.44
C SER A 85 58.39 -7.97 -15.77
N SER A 86 59.11 -7.22 -16.61
CA SER A 86 60.10 -7.69 -17.59
C SER A 86 59.64 -8.05 -18.99
N GLY A 87 60.17 -7.28 -19.95
CA GLY A 87 60.97 -7.89 -21.01
C GLY A 87 60.34 -7.91 -22.40
N GLU A 88 60.93 -7.11 -23.27
CA GLU A 88 60.72 -7.04 -24.72
C GLU A 88 60.89 -8.41 -25.42
N SER A 89 60.20 -8.64 -26.54
CA SER A 89 60.87 -8.95 -27.82
C SER A 89 59.89 -9.11 -28.99
N ASN A 90 60.45 -8.80 -30.14
CA ASN A 90 59.91 -8.51 -31.46
C ASN A 90 59.37 -9.72 -32.28
N VAL A 91 58.40 -9.39 -33.15
CA VAL A 91 58.30 -9.70 -34.60
C VAL A 91 58.13 -11.16 -35.05
N THR A 92 57.01 -11.46 -35.75
CA THR A 92 56.96 -11.82 -37.19
C THR A 92 55.56 -12.31 -37.59
N ALA A 93 55.01 -11.72 -38.65
CA ALA A 93 53.78 -12.13 -39.32
C ALA A 93 54.06 -13.17 -40.43
N ILE A 94 53.20 -14.17 -40.61
CA ILE A 94 52.80 -14.73 -41.93
C ILE A 94 51.38 -15.34 -41.82
N PRO A 95 50.43 -15.01 -42.72
CA PRO A 95 49.12 -15.65 -42.81
C PRO A 95 49.06 -16.70 -43.94
N ALA A 96 48.27 -17.77 -43.74
CA ALA A 96 47.50 -18.48 -44.76
C ALA A 96 46.51 -19.44 -44.07
#